data_AF-Q6CF14-F1
#
_entry.id   AF-Q6CF14-F1
#
_cell.length_a   1.000
_cell.length_b   1.000
_cell.length_c   1.000
_cell.angle_alpha   90.00
_cell.angle_beta   90.00
_cell.angle_gamma   90.00
#
_symmetry.space_group_name_H-M   'P 1'
#
loop_
_entity.id
_entity.type
_entity.pdbx_description
1 polymer ?
#
loop_
_entity_poly.entity_id
_entity_poly.type
_entity_poly.pdbx_seq_one_letter_code
_entity_poly.pdbx_strand_id
1 'polypeptide(L)'
;MNQCVYFLLSSAYVQCTPIRCMICATSPYYASSIQSSRIPVSRDFIQPRVQYRYLYLCNMPSGRKFELNEAEIAKSKKLNHVPHNEHYDKMISAMGYHEYEPQLVQARHNIHVTQKKYNDYFPEDITPEQLRNDRAVMLENMVGHVGKNPHIEAPVYFDYGCNFSCGQDFVASYNCVFLDCALITIGDRVVMGPGVKLITATHDVEVQTRRDGIEYASPITIGDDCWLGSAVQVMPGVTIGKGCTISAGSVVTRDIPPFSVAVGAPAKVTRTLKNPDSS
;
A
#
# COMPACT_ATOMS: atom_id res chain seq x y z
N MET A 1 57.96 -6.04 -41.33
CA MET A 1 58.27 -6.98 -40.22
C MET A 1 56.98 -7.27 -39.47
N ASN A 2 56.53 -8.53 -39.55
CA ASN A 2 55.72 -9.38 -38.63
C ASN A 2 54.69 -8.69 -37.70
N GLN A 3 53.37 -8.94 -37.82
CA GLN A 3 52.54 -10.12 -37.46
C GLN A 3 52.04 -10.19 -36.00
N CYS A 4 50.71 -10.46 -35.88
CA CYS A 4 49.95 -11.25 -34.89
C CYS A 4 49.74 -10.75 -33.43
N VAL A 5 48.50 -10.51 -32.95
CA VAL A 5 47.36 -11.33 -32.43
C VAL A 5 47.42 -11.74 -30.92
N TYR A 6 46.27 -11.54 -30.24
CA TYR A 6 45.61 -12.32 -29.14
C TYR A 6 45.49 -11.73 -27.70
N PHE A 7 44.21 -11.48 -27.33
CA PHE A 7 43.44 -11.71 -26.08
C PHE A 7 44.14 -11.80 -24.70
N LEU A 8 43.49 -11.23 -23.67
CA LEU A 8 43.08 -11.95 -22.44
C LEU A 8 42.09 -11.16 -21.55
N LEU A 9 41.16 -11.90 -20.97
CA LEU A 9 40.07 -11.53 -20.05
C LEU A 9 40.58 -11.09 -18.66
N SER A 10 39.83 -10.23 -17.96
CA SER A 10 39.87 -10.18 -16.49
C SER A 10 38.61 -9.53 -15.90
N SER A 11 37.88 -10.36 -15.16
CA SER A 11 36.69 -10.12 -14.35
C SER A 11 36.82 -8.98 -13.32
N ALA A 12 35.85 -8.07 -13.29
CA ALA A 12 35.61 -7.19 -12.15
C ALA A 12 34.83 -7.94 -11.07
N TYR A 13 35.52 -8.30 -9.97
CA TYR A 13 34.87 -8.71 -8.72
C TYR A 13 34.53 -7.46 -7.90
N VAL A 14 33.26 -7.28 -7.57
CA VAL A 14 32.81 -6.35 -6.54
C VAL A 14 33.11 -6.98 -5.18
N GLN A 15 34.04 -6.38 -4.43
CA GLN A 15 34.25 -6.73 -3.02
C GLN A 15 33.06 -6.22 -2.20
N CYS A 16 32.22 -7.15 -1.71
CA CYS A 16 31.30 -6.88 -0.62
C CYS A 16 32.11 -6.75 0.69
N THR A 17 32.28 -5.53 1.18
CA THR A 17 32.69 -5.26 2.56
C THR A 17 31.50 -5.55 3.49
N PRO A 18 31.63 -6.40 4.52
CA PRO A 18 30.59 -6.55 5.53
C PRO A 18 30.59 -5.32 6.45
N ILE A 19 29.43 -4.68 6.59
CA ILE A 19 29.14 -3.66 7.60
C ILE A 19 29.32 -4.31 8.98
N ARG A 20 30.40 -3.91 9.67
CA ARG A 20 30.63 -4.31 11.06
C ARG A 20 29.72 -3.48 11.97
N CYS A 21 28.86 -4.20 12.69
CA CYS A 21 28.06 -3.71 13.80
C CYS A 21 28.95 -2.93 14.79
N MET A 22 28.65 -1.66 15.00
CA MET A 22 29.45 -0.73 15.81
C MET A 22 28.90 -0.69 17.24
N ILE A 23 28.99 -1.80 17.97
CA ILE A 23 28.83 -1.84 19.43
C ILE A 23 29.84 -2.88 19.95
N CYS A 24 30.64 -2.48 20.97
CA CYS A 24 31.77 -3.20 21.59
C CYS A 24 33.13 -3.09 20.87
N ALA A 25 33.82 -1.98 21.08
CA ALA A 25 35.27 -1.85 20.85
C ALA A 25 35.98 -1.40 22.13
N THR A 26 36.24 -2.34 23.05
CA THR A 26 37.26 -2.19 24.11
C THR A 26 37.82 -3.56 24.50
N SER A 27 38.75 -4.13 23.72
CA SER A 27 39.81 -5.02 24.23
C SER A 27 40.84 -5.35 23.13
N PRO A 28 42.14 -5.07 23.33
CA PRO A 28 43.19 -5.41 22.37
C PRO A 28 43.86 -6.73 22.77
N TYR A 29 43.26 -7.88 22.45
CA TYR A 29 43.95 -9.16 22.51
C TYR A 29 43.49 -10.06 21.36
N TYR A 30 44.46 -10.78 20.78
CA TYR A 30 44.37 -11.72 19.65
C TYR A 30 44.45 -11.15 18.23
N ALA A 31 45.68 -10.82 17.85
CA ALA A 31 46.15 -10.99 16.48
C ALA A 31 46.95 -12.30 16.39
N SER A 32 46.43 -13.33 15.72
CA SER A 32 47.26 -14.36 15.06
C SER A 32 46.43 -15.31 14.18
N SER A 33 46.99 -15.58 13.00
CA SER A 33 46.75 -16.72 12.09
C SER A 33 45.39 -16.84 11.39
N ILE A 34 45.35 -16.42 10.11
CA ILE A 34 44.49 -17.05 9.10
C ILE A 34 45.42 -17.58 8.00
N GLN A 35 45.62 -18.89 7.99
CA GLN A 35 46.25 -19.62 6.90
C GLN A 35 45.33 -19.62 5.67
N SER A 36 45.90 -19.40 4.49
CA SER A 36 45.19 -19.44 3.22
C SER A 36 44.81 -20.89 2.86
N SER A 37 43.55 -21.28 3.08
CA SER A 37 42.99 -22.48 2.44
C SER A 37 42.25 -22.08 1.17
N ARG A 38 42.82 -22.43 0.01
CA ARG A 38 42.14 -22.33 -1.29
C ARG A 38 41.05 -23.41 -1.35
N ILE A 39 39.79 -23.00 -1.35
CA ILE A 39 38.65 -23.89 -1.62
C ILE A 39 38.45 -23.95 -3.14
N PRO A 40 38.44 -25.13 -3.78
CA PRO A 40 38.19 -25.25 -5.21
C PRO A 40 36.70 -25.01 -5.49
N VAL A 41 36.40 -24.06 -6.37
CA VAL A 41 35.02 -23.80 -6.82
C VAL A 41 34.69 -24.83 -7.90
N SER A 42 33.83 -25.81 -7.58
CA SER A 42 33.29 -26.73 -8.58
C SER A 42 32.33 -25.99 -9.52
N ARG A 43 32.38 -26.34 -10.81
CA ARG A 43 31.65 -25.68 -11.93
C ARG A 43 30.16 -26.05 -12.03
N ASP A 44 29.54 -26.54 -10.96
CA ASP A 44 28.18 -27.10 -11.02
C ASP A 44 27.13 -26.28 -10.23
N PHE A 45 27.23 -24.95 -10.25
CA PHE A 45 26.09 -24.08 -9.92
C PHE A 45 25.31 -23.73 -11.19
N ILE A 46 24.53 -24.71 -11.66
CA ILE A 46 23.39 -24.44 -12.53
C ILE A 46 22.45 -23.57 -11.70
N GLN A 47 22.41 -22.27 -11.98
CA GLN A 47 21.41 -21.38 -11.40
C GLN A 47 20.03 -21.93 -11.79
N PRO A 48 19.14 -22.27 -10.82
CA PRO A 48 17.76 -22.41 -11.17
C PRO A 48 17.32 -21.05 -11.69
N ARG A 49 16.71 -21.03 -12.88
CA ARG A 49 16.05 -19.86 -13.44
C ARG A 49 15.16 -19.26 -12.36
N VAL A 50 15.63 -18.23 -11.67
CA VAL A 50 14.77 -17.36 -10.87
C VAL A 50 13.92 -16.65 -11.91
N GLN A 51 12.78 -17.24 -12.25
CA GLN A 51 11.74 -16.52 -12.96
C GLN A 51 11.55 -15.21 -12.21
N TYR A 52 11.68 -14.10 -12.93
CA TYR A 52 11.33 -12.74 -12.50
C TYR A 52 9.82 -12.63 -12.22
N ARG A 53 9.28 -13.48 -11.34
CA ARG A 53 7.88 -13.54 -10.93
C ARG A 53 7.58 -12.60 -9.76
N TYR A 54 8.58 -11.86 -9.29
CA TYR A 54 8.48 -10.96 -8.14
C TYR A 54 8.12 -9.51 -8.50
N LEU A 55 7.98 -9.15 -9.79
CA LEU A 55 7.48 -7.81 -10.16
C LEU A 55 5.96 -7.73 -10.33
N TYR A 56 5.23 -8.85 -10.22
CA TYR A 56 3.77 -8.91 -10.32
C TYR A 56 3.12 -9.13 -8.94
N LEU A 57 3.52 -8.33 -7.95
CA LEU A 57 3.12 -8.50 -6.55
C LEU A 57 1.80 -7.81 -6.19
N CYS A 58 0.93 -7.49 -7.14
CA CYS A 58 -0.42 -7.05 -6.82
C CYS A 58 -1.38 -8.04 -7.45
N ASN A 59 -2.52 -8.28 -6.81
CA ASN A 59 -3.60 -9.14 -7.29
C ASN A 59 -4.33 -8.51 -8.50
N MET A 60 -3.56 -7.93 -9.43
CA MET A 60 -4.10 -7.33 -10.63
C MET A 60 -4.59 -8.47 -11.53
N PRO A 61 -5.84 -8.41 -12.03
CA PRO A 61 -6.31 -9.38 -13.01
C PRO A 61 -5.29 -9.46 -14.14
N SER A 62 -4.93 -10.68 -14.54
CA SER A 62 -4.01 -10.93 -15.63
C SER A 62 -4.69 -10.52 -16.95
N GLY A 63 -4.61 -9.24 -17.29
CA GLY A 63 -5.22 -8.67 -18.49
C GLY A 63 -5.77 -7.27 -18.24
N ARG A 64 -5.56 -6.38 -19.21
CA ARG A 64 -6.19 -5.06 -19.22
C ARG A 64 -7.70 -5.23 -19.25
N LYS A 65 -8.42 -4.50 -18.40
CA LYS A 65 -9.86 -4.36 -18.54
C LYS A 65 -10.16 -3.33 -19.63
N PHE A 66 -11.11 -3.67 -20.49
CA PHE A 66 -11.53 -2.84 -21.61
C PHE A 66 -13.01 -2.43 -21.52
N GLU A 67 -13.69 -2.86 -20.46
CA GLU A 67 -15.11 -2.61 -20.23
C GLU A 67 -15.30 -1.97 -18.86
N LEU A 68 -16.30 -1.08 -18.78
CA LEU A 68 -16.69 -0.41 -17.55
C LEU A 68 -17.26 -1.42 -16.55
N ASN A 69 -17.00 -1.19 -15.27
CA ASN A 69 -17.54 -1.99 -14.18
C ASN A 69 -18.77 -1.29 -13.59
N GLU A 70 -19.94 -1.58 -14.16
CA GLU A 70 -21.22 -0.98 -13.76
C GLU A 70 -21.52 -1.14 -12.26
N ALA A 71 -21.02 -2.22 -11.63
CA ALA A 71 -21.22 -2.44 -10.19
C ALA A 71 -20.42 -1.43 -9.35
N GLU A 72 -19.17 -1.13 -9.72
CA GLU A 72 -18.34 -0.14 -9.01
C GLU A 72 -18.85 1.28 -9.28
N ILE A 73 -19.28 1.56 -10.52
CA ILE A 73 -19.94 2.83 -10.88
C ILE A 73 -21.20 3.03 -10.03
N ALA A 74 -22.05 2.01 -9.91
CA ALA A 74 -23.26 2.07 -9.09
C ALA A 74 -22.97 2.27 -7.59
N LYS A 75 -21.85 1.74 -7.07
CA LYS A 75 -21.40 2.02 -5.70
C LYS A 75 -20.95 3.48 -5.57
N SER A 76 -20.11 3.97 -6.50
CA SER A 76 -19.58 5.33 -6.45
C SER A 76 -20.68 6.40 -6.47
N LYS A 77 -21.78 6.18 -7.21
CA LYS A 77 -22.93 7.09 -7.27
C LYS A 77 -23.63 7.34 -5.92
N LYS A 78 -23.33 6.55 -4.90
CA LYS A 78 -23.85 6.70 -3.54
C LYS A 78 -22.91 7.47 -2.61
N LEU A 79 -21.72 7.82 -3.09
CA LEU A 79 -20.67 8.50 -2.32
C LEU A 79 -20.70 10.00 -2.60
N ASN A 80 -20.25 10.78 -1.61
CA ASN A 80 -20.18 12.22 -1.72
C ASN A 80 -19.00 12.68 -2.59
N HIS A 81 -19.13 13.86 -3.21
CA HIS A 81 -18.06 14.56 -3.93
C HIS A 81 -17.48 13.84 -5.16
N VAL A 82 -18.19 12.83 -5.68
CA VAL A 82 -17.76 12.03 -6.83
C VAL A 82 -17.71 12.86 -8.13
N PRO A 83 -16.57 12.90 -8.84
CA PRO A 83 -16.50 13.45 -10.19
C PRO A 83 -17.37 12.64 -11.17
N HIS A 84 -18.07 13.33 -12.06
CA HIS A 84 -18.93 12.68 -13.05
C HIS A 84 -18.37 12.91 -14.46
N ASN A 85 -17.41 12.06 -14.85
CA ASN A 85 -16.83 12.04 -16.19
C ASN A 85 -16.33 10.65 -16.58
N GLU A 86 -16.08 10.47 -17.88
CA GLU A 86 -15.64 9.21 -18.47
C GLU A 86 -14.32 8.67 -17.85
N HIS A 87 -13.36 9.55 -17.55
CA HIS A 87 -12.09 9.13 -16.95
C HIS A 87 -12.25 8.65 -15.52
N TYR A 88 -13.17 9.25 -14.76
CA TYR A 88 -13.53 8.75 -13.44
C TYR A 88 -14.15 7.34 -13.53
N ASP A 89 -15.12 7.14 -14.43
CA ASP A 89 -15.77 5.84 -14.62
C ASP A 89 -14.75 4.76 -15.04
N LYS A 90 -13.81 5.10 -15.94
CA LYS A 90 -12.67 4.24 -16.30
C LYS A 90 -11.79 3.92 -15.09
N MET A 91 -11.42 4.93 -14.31
CA MET A 91 -10.55 4.83 -13.14
C MET A 91 -11.08 3.82 -12.12
N ILE A 92 -12.34 3.97 -11.68
CA ILE A 92 -12.94 3.04 -10.69
C ILE A 92 -13.26 1.67 -11.29
N SER A 93 -13.31 1.56 -12.62
CA SER A 93 -13.49 0.29 -13.34
C SER A 93 -12.19 -0.52 -13.53
N ALA A 94 -11.06 -0.02 -13.04
CA ALA A 94 -9.72 -0.57 -13.29
C ALA A 94 -9.31 -0.55 -14.77
N MET A 95 -9.86 0.39 -15.54
CA MET A 95 -9.42 0.68 -16.91
C MET A 95 -8.33 1.75 -16.90
N GLY A 96 -7.58 1.85 -18.00
CA GLY A 96 -6.63 2.94 -18.18
C GLY A 96 -7.35 4.28 -18.28
N TYR A 97 -6.94 5.24 -17.46
CA TYR A 97 -7.46 6.61 -17.45
C TYR A 97 -6.32 7.63 -17.47
N HIS A 98 -6.61 8.87 -17.89
CA HIS A 98 -5.62 9.95 -17.88
C HIS A 98 -5.63 10.67 -16.54
N GLU A 99 -4.50 10.64 -15.84
CA GLU A 99 -4.37 11.25 -14.50
C GLU A 99 -4.56 12.78 -14.51
N TYR A 100 -4.22 13.42 -15.64
CA TYR A 100 -4.30 14.88 -15.83
C TYR A 100 -5.65 15.37 -16.35
N GLU A 101 -6.66 14.50 -16.43
CA GLU A 101 -8.00 14.92 -16.82
C GLU A 101 -8.48 16.07 -15.91
N PRO A 102 -8.89 17.24 -16.45
CA PRO A 102 -9.12 18.44 -15.65
C PRO A 102 -10.08 18.26 -14.47
N GLN A 103 -11.15 17.46 -14.63
CA GLN A 103 -12.08 17.18 -13.53
C GLN A 103 -11.45 16.34 -12.41
N LEU A 104 -10.58 15.39 -12.75
CA LEU A 104 -9.86 14.59 -11.75
C LEU A 104 -8.83 15.45 -11.02
N VAL A 105 -8.09 16.29 -11.74
CA VAL A 105 -7.14 17.25 -11.15
C VAL A 105 -7.85 18.21 -10.19
N GLN A 106 -9.02 18.73 -10.59
CA GLN A 106 -9.82 19.60 -9.72
C GLN A 106 -10.34 18.86 -8.48
N ALA A 107 -10.74 17.60 -8.62
CA ALA A 107 -11.19 16.78 -7.49
C ALA A 107 -10.06 16.56 -6.47
N ARG A 108 -8.86 16.20 -6.94
CA ARG A 108 -7.66 16.09 -6.07
C ARG A 108 -7.32 17.40 -5.38
N HIS A 109 -7.45 18.53 -6.08
CA HIS A 109 -7.27 19.85 -5.47
C HIS A 109 -8.28 20.11 -4.35
N ASN A 110 -9.56 19.81 -4.59
CA ASN A 110 -10.63 20.04 -3.62
C ASN A 110 -10.40 19.27 -2.31
N ILE A 111 -10.04 17.99 -2.39
CA ILE A 111 -9.75 17.19 -1.19
C ILE A 111 -8.51 17.69 -0.46
N HIS A 112 -7.45 18.13 -1.16
CA HIS A 112 -6.27 18.68 -0.49
C HIS A 112 -6.59 19.95 0.33
N VAL A 113 -7.54 20.77 -0.13
CA VAL A 113 -7.99 21.96 0.61
C VAL A 113 -8.72 21.58 1.89
N THR A 114 -9.66 20.62 1.85
CA THR A 114 -10.40 20.18 3.03
C THR A 114 -9.53 19.36 3.98
N GLN A 115 -8.67 18.49 3.45
CA GLN A 115 -7.67 17.72 4.19
C GLN A 115 -6.71 18.63 4.96
N LYS A 116 -6.24 19.73 4.35
CA LYS A 116 -5.39 20.69 5.05
C LYS A 116 -6.11 21.26 6.27
N LYS A 117 -7.38 21.67 6.13
CA LYS A 117 -8.18 22.19 7.25
C LYS A 117 -8.34 21.14 8.35
N TYR A 118 -8.59 19.89 7.98
CA TYR A 118 -8.68 18.78 8.93
C TYR A 118 -7.37 18.55 9.69
N ASN A 119 -6.26 18.48 8.96
CA ASN A 119 -4.94 18.19 9.54
C ASN A 119 -4.43 19.31 10.44
N ASP A 120 -4.86 20.55 10.22
CA ASP A 120 -4.47 21.70 11.03
C ASP A 120 -5.50 22.04 12.13
N TYR A 121 -6.60 21.28 12.26
CA TYR A 121 -7.66 21.56 13.22
C TYR A 121 -7.29 21.11 14.64
N PHE A 122 -6.75 22.05 15.43
CA PHE A 122 -6.40 21.89 16.84
C PHE A 122 -6.73 23.16 17.65
N PRO A 123 -8.02 23.47 17.87
CA PRO A 123 -8.42 24.58 18.74
C PRO A 123 -8.00 24.34 20.20
N GLU A 124 -7.61 25.40 20.90
CA GLU A 124 -7.07 25.33 22.28
C GLU A 124 -8.16 25.19 23.36
N ASP A 125 -9.37 25.71 23.10
CA ASP A 125 -10.45 25.85 24.09
C ASP A 125 -11.56 24.79 23.97
N ILE A 126 -11.22 23.54 23.63
CA ILE A 126 -12.19 22.44 23.55
C ILE A 126 -11.71 21.18 24.26
N THR A 127 -12.65 20.32 24.67
CA THR A 127 -12.35 19.01 25.23
C THR A 127 -11.94 18.01 24.12
N PRO A 128 -11.24 16.91 24.47
CA PRO A 128 -10.95 15.85 23.51
C PRO A 128 -12.20 15.24 22.85
N GLU A 129 -13.33 15.19 23.57
CA GLU A 129 -14.60 14.71 23.03
C GLU A 129 -15.20 15.68 22.01
N GLN A 130 -15.15 16.99 22.28
CA GLN A 130 -15.55 18.02 21.32
C GLN A 130 -14.68 17.94 20.06
N LEU A 131 -13.35 17.81 20.21
CA LEU A 131 -12.44 17.67 19.08
C LEU A 131 -12.80 16.48 18.20
N ARG A 132 -13.12 15.34 18.83
CA ARG A 132 -13.54 14.13 18.12
C ARG A 132 -14.84 14.35 17.36
N ASN A 133 -15.82 15.00 17.97
CA ASN A 133 -17.12 15.28 17.34
C ASN A 133 -16.96 16.26 16.16
N ASP A 134 -16.20 17.33 16.34
CA ASP A 134 -15.94 18.31 15.27
C ASP A 134 -15.23 17.62 14.09
N ARG A 135 -14.22 16.80 14.36
CA ARG A 135 -13.52 16.02 13.33
C ARG A 135 -14.41 14.99 12.65
N ALA A 136 -15.35 14.36 13.35
CA ALA A 136 -16.32 13.46 12.73
C ALA A 136 -17.20 14.21 11.71
N VAL A 137 -17.71 15.40 12.06
CA VAL A 137 -18.47 16.25 11.13
C VAL A 137 -17.60 16.71 9.96
N MET A 138 -16.33 17.04 10.19
CA MET A 138 -15.41 17.39 9.10
C MET A 138 -15.20 16.21 8.13
N LEU A 139 -15.05 14.99 8.64
CA LEU A 139 -14.90 13.78 7.83
C LEU A 139 -16.14 13.53 6.97
N GLU A 140 -17.34 13.61 7.55
CA GLU A 140 -18.62 13.44 6.83
C GLU A 140 -18.74 14.36 5.60
N ASN A 141 -18.18 15.57 5.69
CA ASN A 141 -18.19 16.56 4.61
C ASN A 141 -16.94 16.52 3.71
N MET A 142 -15.97 15.65 4.01
CA MET A 142 -14.68 15.59 3.33
C MET A 142 -14.53 14.34 2.47
N VAL A 143 -15.06 13.19 2.90
CA VAL A 143 -14.87 11.91 2.21
C VAL A 143 -16.18 11.31 1.70
N GLY A 144 -16.07 10.23 0.91
CA GLY A 144 -17.20 9.59 0.27
C GLY A 144 -18.28 9.10 1.24
N HIS A 145 -17.85 8.40 2.29
CA HIS A 145 -18.73 7.94 3.38
C HIS A 145 -17.95 7.64 4.67
N VAL A 146 -18.57 7.93 5.81
CA VAL A 146 -18.14 7.45 7.13
C VAL A 146 -19.35 6.94 7.91
N GLY A 147 -19.17 5.83 8.62
CA GLY A 147 -20.14 5.32 9.58
C GLY A 147 -20.16 6.13 10.87
N LYS A 148 -20.86 5.62 11.90
CA LYS A 148 -20.92 6.27 13.20
C LYS A 148 -19.56 6.28 13.89
N ASN A 149 -19.28 7.33 14.67
CA ASN A 149 -18.11 7.42 15.55
C ASN A 149 -16.74 7.25 14.87
N PRO A 150 -16.49 7.82 13.67
CA PRO A 150 -15.19 7.69 13.02
C PRO A 150 -14.12 8.41 13.85
N HIS A 151 -12.94 7.81 13.99
CA HIS A 151 -11.81 8.41 14.69
C HIS A 151 -10.55 8.29 13.85
N ILE A 152 -10.18 9.36 13.17
CA ILE A 152 -8.94 9.43 12.39
C ILE A 152 -8.03 10.47 13.02
N GLU A 153 -6.81 10.06 13.38
CA GLU A 153 -5.81 11.00 13.89
C GLU A 153 -5.19 11.80 12.75
N ALA A 154 -5.10 13.12 12.96
CA ALA A 154 -4.37 14.00 12.07
C ALA A 154 -2.84 13.85 12.26
N PRO A 155 -2.02 13.88 11.19
CA PRO A 155 -2.44 14.11 9.81
C PRO A 155 -2.90 12.82 9.11
N VAL A 156 -3.85 12.97 8.19
CA VAL A 156 -4.32 11.94 7.25
C VAL A 156 -4.21 12.47 5.81
N TYR A 157 -4.03 11.56 4.86
CA TYR A 157 -3.87 11.90 3.45
C TYR A 157 -4.80 11.07 2.56
N PHE A 158 -5.45 11.72 1.60
CA PHE A 158 -6.33 11.15 0.58
C PHE A 158 -5.89 11.63 -0.80
N ASP A 159 -6.20 10.87 -1.85
CA ASP A 159 -5.98 11.34 -3.23
C ASP A 159 -7.22 12.06 -3.77
N TYR A 160 -8.41 11.49 -3.58
CA TYR A 160 -9.70 12.08 -3.95
C TYR A 160 -10.66 12.26 -2.77
N GLY A 161 -10.55 11.42 -1.73
CA GLY A 161 -11.46 11.38 -0.59
C GLY A 161 -12.85 10.80 -0.90
N CYS A 162 -13.41 11.08 -2.09
CA CYS A 162 -14.74 10.61 -2.49
C CYS A 162 -14.85 9.09 -2.64
N ASN A 163 -13.73 8.40 -2.85
CA ASN A 163 -13.69 6.94 -3.03
C ASN A 163 -13.44 6.19 -1.72
N PHE A 164 -13.19 6.91 -0.63
CA PHE A 164 -13.02 6.35 0.70
C PHE A 164 -14.38 6.15 1.38
N SER A 165 -14.56 4.94 1.93
CA SER A 165 -15.72 4.58 2.74
C SER A 165 -15.31 3.72 3.93
N CYS A 166 -15.74 4.09 5.13
CA CYS A 166 -15.56 3.27 6.33
C CYS A 166 -16.88 3.03 7.09
N GLY A 167 -16.96 1.87 7.76
CA GLY A 167 -18.07 1.53 8.65
C GLY A 167 -18.05 2.27 9.98
N GLN A 168 -18.81 1.77 10.94
CA GLN A 168 -18.91 2.36 12.28
C GLN A 168 -17.70 2.02 13.15
N ASP A 169 -17.39 2.90 14.10
CA ASP A 169 -16.31 2.76 15.09
C ASP A 169 -14.95 2.46 14.43
N PHE A 170 -14.72 3.02 13.23
CA PHE A 170 -13.44 2.96 12.53
C PHE A 170 -12.41 3.83 13.23
N VAL A 171 -11.21 3.28 13.47
CA VAL A 171 -10.09 4.00 14.08
C VAL A 171 -8.87 3.94 13.17
N ALA A 172 -8.30 5.09 12.85
CA ALA A 172 -7.00 5.20 12.18
C ALA A 172 -6.07 6.13 12.95
N SER A 173 -4.86 5.63 13.23
CA SER A 173 -3.83 6.42 13.90
C SER A 173 -3.09 7.34 12.91
N TYR A 174 -2.08 8.04 13.41
CA TYR A 174 -1.38 9.12 12.71
C TYR A 174 -0.80 8.70 11.35
N ASN A 175 -0.73 9.65 10.42
CA ASN A 175 -0.02 9.51 9.14
C ASN A 175 -0.56 8.40 8.23
N CYS A 176 -1.84 8.05 8.33
CA CYS A 176 -2.45 7.14 7.36
C CYS A 176 -2.59 7.80 5.98
N VAL A 177 -2.39 7.01 4.93
CA VAL A 177 -2.49 7.44 3.53
C VAL A 177 -3.47 6.54 2.79
N PHE A 178 -4.50 7.14 2.23
CA PHE A 178 -5.54 6.48 1.46
C PHE A 178 -5.46 6.97 0.01
N LEU A 179 -4.68 6.28 -0.82
CA LEU A 179 -4.54 6.63 -2.23
C LEU A 179 -5.71 6.00 -3.00
N ASP A 180 -6.84 6.72 -2.97
CA ASP A 180 -8.18 6.26 -3.35
C ASP A 180 -8.55 6.62 -4.80
N CYS A 181 -7.68 6.30 -5.77
CA CYS A 181 -8.05 6.33 -7.19
C CYS A 181 -9.20 5.35 -7.50
N ALA A 182 -9.25 4.19 -6.84
CA ALA A 182 -10.42 3.30 -6.85
C ALA A 182 -11.06 3.22 -5.47
N LEU A 183 -12.22 2.57 -5.38
CA LEU A 183 -12.97 2.45 -4.13
C LEU A 183 -12.13 1.77 -3.03
N ILE A 184 -12.08 2.42 -1.87
CA ILE A 184 -11.56 1.83 -0.63
C ILE A 184 -12.78 1.62 0.28
N THR A 185 -13.10 0.36 0.55
CA THR A 185 -14.21 -0.02 1.43
C THR A 185 -13.69 -0.66 2.70
N ILE A 186 -13.96 -0.06 3.84
CA ILE A 186 -13.55 -0.54 5.16
C ILE A 186 -14.80 -0.86 5.98
N GLY A 187 -14.83 -2.05 6.59
CA GLY A 187 -15.92 -2.50 7.43
C GLY A 187 -15.99 -1.82 8.79
N ASP A 188 -16.80 -2.40 9.67
CA ASP A 188 -17.04 -1.90 11.02
C ASP A 188 -15.89 -2.28 11.99
N ARG A 189 -15.65 -1.43 12.99
CA ARG A 189 -14.72 -1.68 14.11
C ARG A 189 -13.30 -2.02 13.66
N VAL A 190 -12.88 -1.51 12.50
CA VAL A 190 -11.53 -1.69 11.99
C VAL A 190 -10.59 -0.72 12.69
N VAL A 191 -9.41 -1.21 13.09
CA VAL A 191 -8.37 -0.42 13.75
C VAL A 191 -7.11 -0.42 12.89
N MET A 192 -6.57 0.76 12.60
CA MET A 192 -5.32 0.95 11.86
C MET A 192 -4.28 1.66 12.73
N GLY A 193 -3.10 1.06 12.83
CA GLY A 193 -1.92 1.67 13.42
C GLY A 193 -1.39 2.84 12.59
N PRO A 194 -0.39 3.58 13.11
CA PRO A 194 0.14 4.74 12.43
C PRO A 194 0.87 4.36 11.13
N GLY A 195 0.78 5.22 10.12
CA GLY A 195 1.48 5.05 8.85
C GLY A 195 0.91 3.96 7.95
N VAL A 196 -0.30 3.44 8.21
CA VAL A 196 -0.97 2.49 7.31
C VAL A 196 -1.25 3.16 5.98
N LYS A 197 -0.99 2.46 4.88
CA LYS A 197 -1.24 2.93 3.52
C LYS A 197 -2.15 1.95 2.80
N LEU A 198 -3.27 2.46 2.29
CA LEU A 198 -4.13 1.73 1.37
C LEU A 198 -3.94 2.33 -0.01
N ILE A 199 -3.38 1.56 -0.93
CA ILE A 199 -2.91 2.05 -2.22
C ILE A 199 -3.70 1.37 -3.32
N THR A 200 -4.61 2.09 -3.96
CA THR A 200 -5.40 1.52 -5.07
C THR A 200 -4.79 1.78 -6.44
N ALA A 201 -3.99 2.83 -6.61
CA ALA A 201 -3.35 3.14 -7.88
C ALA A 201 -2.15 2.26 -8.19
N THR A 202 -1.91 2.09 -9.49
CA THR A 202 -0.72 1.46 -10.05
C THR A 202 -0.47 2.00 -11.45
N HIS A 203 0.74 1.76 -11.94
CA HIS A 203 1.08 1.94 -13.33
C HIS A 203 1.44 0.61 -13.97
N ASP A 204 1.34 0.55 -15.29
CA ASP A 204 1.99 -0.50 -16.05
C ASP A 204 3.50 -0.48 -15.82
N VAL A 205 4.12 -1.65 -15.95
CA VAL A 205 5.58 -1.81 -15.89
C VAL A 205 6.26 -1.14 -17.09
N GLU A 206 5.61 -1.18 -18.25
CA GLU A 206 6.08 -0.54 -19.47
C GLU A 206 6.11 0.99 -19.35
N VAL A 207 7.14 1.61 -19.93
CA VAL A 207 7.39 3.05 -19.77
C VAL A 207 6.42 3.90 -20.59
N GLN A 208 5.96 3.40 -21.74
CA GLN A 208 5.22 4.22 -22.69
C GLN A 208 3.88 4.68 -22.13
N THR A 209 3.11 3.80 -21.50
CA THR A 209 1.82 4.15 -20.88
C THR A 209 1.97 5.19 -19.78
N ARG A 210 3.08 5.17 -19.02
CA ARG A 210 3.40 6.24 -18.04
C ARG A 210 3.72 7.57 -18.71
N ARG A 211 4.41 7.57 -19.86
CA ARG A 211 4.66 8.80 -20.64
C ARG A 211 3.39 9.39 -21.22
N ASP A 212 2.42 8.52 -21.53
CA ASP A 212 1.12 8.90 -22.04
C ASP A 212 0.18 9.38 -20.90
N GLY A 213 0.66 9.42 -19.64
CA GLY A 213 -0.11 9.84 -18.47
C GLY A 213 -1.26 8.88 -18.14
N ILE A 214 -1.11 7.59 -18.45
CA ILE A 214 -2.10 6.56 -18.19
C ILE A 214 -1.83 5.88 -16.85
N GLU A 215 -2.87 5.84 -16.02
CA GLU A 215 -2.88 5.15 -14.74
C GLU A 215 -3.94 4.06 -14.69
N TYR A 216 -3.81 3.19 -13.70
CA TYR A 216 -4.78 2.15 -13.37
C TYR A 216 -5.05 2.18 -11.87
N ALA A 217 -6.24 1.79 -11.46
CA ALA A 217 -6.56 1.62 -10.06
C ALA A 217 -7.35 0.33 -9.84
N SER A 218 -7.25 -0.27 -8.65
CA SER A 218 -8.08 -1.44 -8.30
C SER A 218 -8.53 -1.35 -6.86
N PRO A 219 -9.82 -1.64 -6.59
CA PRO A 219 -10.42 -1.36 -5.30
C PRO A 219 -9.79 -2.21 -4.19
N ILE A 220 -9.80 -1.67 -2.98
CA ILE A 220 -9.38 -2.39 -1.76
C ILE A 220 -10.60 -2.59 -0.88
N THR A 221 -10.74 -3.79 -0.32
CA THR A 221 -11.79 -4.11 0.65
C THR A 221 -11.18 -4.63 1.94
N ILE A 222 -11.54 -4.04 3.08
CA ILE A 222 -11.15 -4.47 4.42
C ILE A 222 -12.43 -4.86 5.16
N GLY A 223 -12.55 -6.11 5.58
CA GLY A 223 -13.70 -6.60 6.33
C GLY A 223 -13.76 -6.07 7.77
N ASP A 224 -14.88 -6.29 8.43
CA ASP A 224 -15.10 -5.86 9.81
C ASP A 224 -14.06 -6.43 10.78
N ASP A 225 -13.90 -5.80 11.94
CA ASP A 225 -13.11 -6.29 13.07
C ASP A 225 -11.62 -6.56 12.73
N CYS A 226 -11.11 -5.95 11.66
CA CYS A 226 -9.71 -6.08 11.28
C CYS A 226 -8.81 -5.16 12.11
N TRP A 227 -7.60 -5.63 12.38
CA TRP A 227 -6.52 -4.81 12.93
C TRP A 227 -5.31 -4.80 11.99
N LEU A 228 -4.92 -3.62 11.53
CA LEU A 228 -3.71 -3.41 10.74
C LEU A 228 -2.67 -2.72 11.63
N GLY A 229 -1.53 -3.36 11.84
CA GLY A 229 -0.42 -2.79 12.59
C GLY A 229 0.22 -1.58 11.88
N SER A 230 1.13 -0.91 12.58
CA SER A 230 1.83 0.27 12.06
C SER A 230 2.55 0.01 10.75
N ALA A 231 2.56 0.98 9.84
CA ALA A 231 3.27 0.94 8.56
C ALA A 231 2.91 -0.26 7.65
N VAL A 232 1.70 -0.82 7.80
CA VAL A 232 1.16 -1.79 6.84
C VAL A 232 0.84 -1.10 5.51
N GLN A 233 1.16 -1.77 4.41
CA GLN A 233 0.82 -1.34 3.05
C GLN A 233 -0.11 -2.37 2.41
N VAL A 234 -1.29 -1.95 1.96
CA VAL A 234 -2.22 -2.80 1.22
C VAL A 234 -2.21 -2.39 -0.23
N MET A 235 -1.92 -3.35 -1.11
CA MET A 235 -1.71 -3.12 -2.53
C MET A 235 -3.02 -3.15 -3.34
N PRO A 236 -3.03 -2.66 -4.59
CA PRO A 236 -4.22 -2.59 -5.42
C PRO A 236 -4.93 -3.93 -5.58
N GLY A 237 -6.27 -3.91 -5.52
CA GLY A 237 -7.12 -5.09 -5.77
C GLY A 237 -7.20 -6.08 -4.61
N VAL A 238 -6.62 -5.77 -3.44
CA VAL A 238 -6.58 -6.69 -2.31
C VAL A 238 -7.86 -6.64 -1.47
N THR A 239 -8.36 -7.83 -1.12
CA THR A 239 -9.40 -8.03 -0.11
C THR A 239 -8.82 -8.64 1.16
N ILE A 240 -9.00 -7.98 2.30
CA ILE A 240 -8.70 -8.51 3.64
C ILE A 240 -10.01 -8.92 4.29
N GLY A 241 -10.19 -10.21 4.58
CA GLY A 241 -11.41 -10.73 5.17
C GLY A 241 -11.64 -10.26 6.62
N LYS A 242 -12.88 -10.37 7.09
CA LYS A 242 -13.30 -10.02 8.46
C LYS A 242 -12.37 -10.64 9.52
N GLY A 243 -12.07 -9.89 10.59
CA GLY A 243 -11.37 -10.38 11.77
C GLY A 243 -9.89 -10.67 11.56
N CYS A 244 -9.28 -10.11 10.51
CA CYS A 244 -7.85 -10.33 10.25
C CYS A 244 -6.96 -9.46 11.13
N THR A 245 -5.78 -9.97 11.46
CA THR A 245 -4.68 -9.21 12.05
C THR A 245 -3.51 -9.15 11.08
N ILE A 246 -3.13 -7.95 10.68
CA ILE A 246 -1.97 -7.72 9.80
C ILE A 246 -0.83 -7.14 10.64
N SER A 247 0.29 -7.84 10.73
CA SER A 247 1.43 -7.39 11.52
C SER A 247 2.01 -6.08 10.97
N ALA A 248 2.55 -5.26 11.87
CA ALA A 248 3.26 -4.04 11.51
C ALA A 248 4.34 -4.27 10.44
N GLY A 249 4.49 -3.31 9.54
CA GLY A 249 5.46 -3.33 8.43
C GLY A 249 5.13 -4.32 7.30
N SER A 250 3.96 -4.97 7.32
CA SER A 250 3.61 -5.94 6.27
C SER A 250 3.23 -5.26 4.96
N VAL A 251 3.56 -5.90 3.82
CA VAL A 251 3.11 -5.49 2.48
C VAL A 251 2.14 -6.54 1.95
N VAL A 252 0.85 -6.22 1.98
CA VAL A 252 -0.25 -7.11 1.61
C VAL A 252 -0.47 -7.05 0.11
N THR A 253 0.04 -8.06 -0.57
CA THR A 253 0.09 -8.18 -2.05
C THR A 253 -1.03 -9.03 -2.65
N ARG A 254 -1.74 -9.77 -1.80
CA ARG A 254 -2.77 -10.74 -2.16
C ARG A 254 -3.84 -10.77 -1.08
N ASP A 255 -5.01 -11.26 -1.44
CA ASP A 255 -6.13 -11.39 -0.53
C ASP A 255 -5.77 -12.21 0.71
N ILE A 256 -6.30 -11.78 1.86
CA ILE A 256 -6.12 -12.45 3.15
C ILE A 256 -7.46 -13.05 3.57
N PRO A 257 -7.56 -14.38 3.73
CA PRO A 257 -8.80 -15.03 4.17
C PRO A 257 -9.27 -14.51 5.54
N PRO A 258 -10.59 -14.49 5.81
CA PRO A 258 -11.12 -14.07 7.11
C PRO A 258 -10.45 -14.79 8.30
N PHE A 259 -10.44 -14.11 9.44
CA PHE A 259 -9.89 -14.60 10.70
C PHE A 259 -8.45 -15.10 10.58
N SER A 260 -7.60 -14.36 9.87
CA SER A 260 -6.20 -14.75 9.66
C SER A 260 -5.23 -13.76 10.29
N VAL A 261 -4.09 -14.26 10.75
CA VAL A 261 -2.90 -13.46 11.06
C VAL A 261 -1.96 -13.52 9.87
N ALA A 262 -1.62 -12.36 9.29
CA ALA A 262 -0.67 -12.27 8.18
C ALA A 262 0.51 -11.35 8.53
N VAL A 263 1.71 -11.76 8.12
CA VAL A 263 2.96 -11.03 8.42
C VAL A 263 3.90 -10.99 7.21
N GLY A 264 4.72 -9.96 7.13
CA GLY A 264 5.87 -9.88 6.23
C GLY A 264 5.62 -9.10 4.93
N ALA A 265 6.64 -9.05 4.07
CA ALA A 265 6.62 -8.38 2.79
C ALA A 265 7.25 -9.29 1.71
N PRO A 266 6.45 -9.99 0.87
CA PRO A 266 4.98 -9.99 0.85
C PRO A 266 4.36 -10.67 2.09
N ALA A 267 3.19 -10.18 2.51
CA ALA A 267 2.46 -10.71 3.65
C ALA A 267 1.98 -12.14 3.38
N LYS A 268 2.20 -13.03 4.34
CA LYS A 268 1.73 -14.42 4.30
C LYS A 268 0.95 -14.75 5.56
N VAL A 269 -0.13 -15.51 5.40
CA VAL A 269 -0.88 -16.05 6.53
C VAL A 269 0.02 -17.00 7.32
N THR A 270 0.16 -16.75 8.62
CA THR A 270 0.94 -17.58 9.54
C THR A 270 0.06 -18.40 10.47
N ARG A 271 -1.17 -17.95 10.73
CA ARG A 271 -2.12 -18.62 11.62
C ARG A 271 -3.56 -18.19 11.31
N THR A 272 -4.50 -19.12 11.46
CA THR A 272 -5.94 -18.84 11.47
C THR A 272 -6.43 -18.70 12.92
N LEU A 273 -7.33 -17.74 13.15
CA LEU A 273 -7.96 -17.42 14.42
C LEU A 273 -9.32 -18.12 14.52
N LYS A 274 -9.77 -18.39 15.75
CA LYS A 274 -11.14 -18.86 15.97
C LYS A 274 -12.10 -17.73 15.63
N ASN A 275 -13.14 -18.03 14.85
CA ASN A 275 -14.24 -17.10 14.66
C ASN A 275 -15.02 -16.97 15.98
N PRO A 276 -15.12 -15.78 16.60
CA PRO A 276 -15.86 -15.60 17.85
C PRO A 276 -17.35 -15.95 17.71
N ASP A 277 -17.90 -15.85 16.51
CA ASP A 277 -19.31 -16.14 16.20
C ASP A 277 -19.55 -17.64 15.94
N SER A 278 -18.50 -18.47 15.92
CA SER A 278 -18.61 -19.92 15.76
C SER A 278 -18.73 -20.59 17.13
N SER A 279 -19.87 -21.26 17.33
CA SER A 279 -20.18 -22.12 18.49
C SER A 279 -19.11 -23.18 18.69
#